data_AF-A0A2Z5GCY9-F1
#
_entry.id   AF-A0A2Z5GCY9-F1
#
_cell.length_a   1.000
_cell.length_b   1.000
_cell.length_c   1.000
_cell.angle_alpha   90.00
_cell.angle_beta   90.00
_cell.angle_gamma   90.00
#
_symmetry.space_group_name_H-M   'P 1'
#
loop_
_entity.id
_entity.type
_entity.pdbx_description
1 polymer ?
#
loop_
_entity_poly.entity_id
_entity_poly.type
_entity_poly.pdbx_seq_one_letter_code
_entity_poly.pdbx_strand_id
1 'polypeptide(L)'
;MAENEGDAVDAYGFGRSKIREMIKEIRPAAPPDVPRDMAVVDAAAESAGFVSREATFGSEGLGYRPLRVQRVEPRIPLNMRVPISIGEAFQRFCEENRYSYPEGLAEVMRRAGLPLR
;
A
#
# COMPACT_ATOMS: atom_id res chain seq x y z
N MET A 1 5.46 38.54 -37.30
CA MET A 1 4.60 39.12 -36.26
C MET A 1 4.10 37.96 -35.40
N ALA A 2 4.72 37.74 -34.26
CA ALA A 2 4.18 36.91 -33.18
C ALA A 2 4.33 37.77 -31.94
N GLU A 3 3.19 38.24 -31.44
CA GLU A 3 3.10 39.19 -30.35
C GLU A 3 3.59 38.52 -29.06
N ASN A 4 4.49 39.21 -28.35
CA ASN A 4 4.86 38.85 -26.98
C ASN A 4 3.64 39.13 -26.09
N GLU A 5 2.87 38.09 -25.79
CA GLU A 5 1.89 38.14 -24.70
C GLU A 5 2.65 38.33 -23.39
N GLY A 6 2.48 39.53 -22.82
CA GLY A 6 3.15 39.98 -21.61
C GLY A 6 2.86 39.07 -20.43
N ASP A 7 3.88 38.92 -19.59
CA ASP A 7 3.80 38.33 -18.26
C ASP A 7 2.61 38.94 -17.50
N ALA A 8 1.52 38.19 -17.41
CA ALA A 8 0.47 38.45 -16.43
C ALA A 8 1.13 38.35 -15.05
N VAL A 9 1.28 39.49 -14.37
CA VAL A 9 1.71 39.55 -12.99
C VAL A 9 0.66 38.84 -12.13
N ASP A 10 0.89 37.56 -11.86
CA ASP A 10 0.10 36.79 -10.91
C ASP A 10 0.16 37.49 -9.55
N ALA A 11 -0.99 37.82 -8.98
CA ALA A 11 -1.16 38.53 -7.70
C ALA A 11 -0.44 37.87 -6.50
N TYR A 12 0.05 36.65 -6.70
CA TYR A 12 0.74 35.83 -5.70
C TYR A 12 2.23 35.59 -6.02
N GLY A 13 2.78 36.23 -7.07
CA GLY A 13 4.21 36.20 -7.40
C GLY A 13 4.70 34.93 -8.10
N PHE A 14 3.79 34.10 -8.61
CA PHE A 14 4.05 32.78 -9.20
C PHE A 14 4.13 32.79 -10.74
N GLY A 15 4.69 33.86 -11.32
CA GLY A 15 4.91 33.92 -12.76
C GLY A 15 5.69 32.69 -13.26
N ARG A 16 5.26 32.13 -14.39
CA ARG A 16 5.80 30.87 -14.96
C ARG A 16 7.32 30.88 -15.13
N SER A 17 7.89 32.05 -15.40
CA SER A 17 9.34 32.29 -15.50
C SER A 17 10.03 32.09 -14.15
N LYS A 18 9.48 32.66 -13.07
CA LYS A 18 10.04 32.61 -11.70
C LYS A 18 10.00 31.22 -11.09
N ILE A 19 8.89 30.47 -11.28
CA ILE A 19 8.79 29.07 -10.82
C ILE A 19 9.86 28.21 -11.49
N ARG A 20 10.09 28.43 -12.80
CA ARG A 20 11.09 27.67 -13.55
C ARG A 20 12.52 27.92 -13.05
N GLU A 21 12.79 29.10 -12.52
CA GLU A 21 14.08 29.40 -11.86
C GLU A 21 14.15 28.76 -10.47
N MET A 22 13.11 28.87 -9.65
CA MET A 22 13.07 28.25 -8.33
C MET A 22 13.24 26.73 -8.36
N ILE A 23 12.61 26.04 -9.32
CA ILE A 23 12.74 24.57 -9.46
C ILE A 23 14.17 24.16 -9.84
N LYS A 24 14.91 25.00 -10.58
CA LYS A 24 16.31 24.70 -10.93
C LYS A 24 17.26 24.78 -9.73
N GLU A 25 16.89 25.53 -8.70
CA GLU A 25 17.69 25.71 -7.49
C GLU A 25 17.52 24.56 -6.48
N ILE A 26 16.43 23.79 -6.57
CA ILE A 26 16.22 22.64 -5.69
C ILE A 26 17.15 21.51 -6.11
N ARG A 27 18.28 21.39 -5.40
CA ARG A 27 19.15 20.22 -5.47
C ARG A 27 18.82 19.26 -4.33
N PRO A 28 18.67 17.95 -4.59
CA PRO A 28 18.53 16.99 -3.52
C PRO A 28 19.77 17.09 -2.63
N ALA A 29 19.58 17.36 -1.35
CA ALA A 29 20.65 17.24 -0.38
C ALA A 29 21.17 15.80 -0.43
N ALA A 30 22.48 15.62 -0.55
CA ALA A 30 23.06 14.29 -0.45
C ALA A 30 22.61 13.68 0.89
N PRO A 31 22.08 12.45 0.89
CA PRO A 31 21.74 11.81 2.14
C PRO A 31 22.99 11.77 3.03
N PRO A 32 22.86 12.00 4.34
CA PRO A 32 23.98 11.90 5.25
C PRO A 32 24.61 10.51 5.11
N ASP A 33 25.94 10.43 5.25
CA ASP A 33 26.67 9.17 5.15
C ASP A 33 26.23 8.27 6.30
N VAL A 34 25.29 7.36 6.02
CA VAL A 34 24.78 6.42 7.02
C VAL A 34 25.87 5.35 7.19
N PRO A 35 26.31 5.07 8.43
CA PRO A 35 27.24 3.98 8.67
C PRO A 35 26.72 2.68 8.03
N ARG A 36 27.47 2.13 7.08
CA ARG A 36 27.08 0.89 6.38
C ARG A 36 27.25 -0.35 7.26
N ASP A 37 28.03 -0.22 8.33
CA ASP A 37 28.31 -1.29 9.27
C ASP A 37 27.39 -1.19 10.49
N MET A 38 26.34 -2.01 10.48
CA MET A 38 25.35 -2.06 11.55
C MET A 38 25.97 -2.58 12.86
N ALA A 39 27.03 -3.39 12.81
CA ALA A 39 27.67 -3.91 14.02
C ALA A 39 28.33 -2.79 14.83
N VAL A 40 28.87 -1.77 14.15
CA VAL A 40 29.45 -0.58 14.79
C VAL A 40 28.35 0.28 15.41
N VAL A 41 27.19 0.38 14.76
CA VAL A 41 26.03 1.12 15.26
C VAL A 41 25.46 0.46 16.53
N ASP A 42 25.32 -0.86 16.52
CA ASP A 42 24.81 -1.63 17.66
C ASP A 42 25.77 -1.53 18.86
N ALA A 43 27.08 -1.66 18.62
CA ALA A 43 28.10 -1.49 19.67
C ALA A 43 28.08 -0.08 20.28
N ALA A 44 27.90 0.96 19.46
CA ALA A 44 27.75 2.32 19.95
C ALA A 44 26.46 2.50 20.77
N ALA A 45 25.35 1.90 20.34
CA ALA A 45 24.08 1.94 21.06
C ALA A 45 24.20 1.27 22.44
N GLU A 46 24.79 0.07 22.51
CA GLU A 46 25.05 -0.62 23.78
C GLU A 46 25.92 0.23 24.72
N SER A 47 26.98 0.85 24.20
CA SER A 47 27.86 1.72 24.98
C SER A 47 27.15 2.97 25.53
N ALA A 48 26.14 3.45 24.83
CA ALA A 48 25.29 4.57 25.24
C ALA A 48 24.18 4.15 26.22
N GLY A 49 24.15 2.89 26.66
CA GLY A 49 23.13 2.36 27.55
C GLY A 49 21.78 2.16 26.86
N PHE A 50 21.75 2.07 25.54
CA PHE A 50 20.55 1.70 24.81
C PHE A 50 20.22 0.23 25.13
N VAL A 51 19.03 -0.01 25.68
CA VAL A 51 18.50 -1.35 25.90
C VAL A 51 17.30 -1.51 24.97
N SER A 52 17.41 -2.43 24.01
CA SER A 52 16.29 -2.74 23.13
C SER A 52 15.10 -3.24 23.97
N ARG A 53 13.94 -2.60 23.80
CA ARG A 53 12.68 -3.03 24.42
C ARG A 53 11.97 -4.08 23.59
N GLU A 54 12.45 -4.33 22.38
CA GLU A 54 11.97 -5.45 21.59
C GLU A 54 12.52 -6.71 22.23
N ALA A 55 11.62 -7.60 22.66
CA ALA A 55 12.03 -8.91 23.13
C ALA A 55 12.95 -9.51 22.07
N THR A 56 14.06 -10.11 22.50
CA THR A 56 14.87 -11.00 21.67
C THR A 56 13.95 -12.12 21.23
N PHE A 57 13.17 -11.90 20.17
CA PHE A 57 12.45 -12.92 19.45
C PHE A 57 13.52 -13.69 18.69
N GLY A 58 14.32 -14.46 19.45
CA GLY A 58 15.01 -15.60 18.90
C GLY A 58 13.93 -16.50 18.34
N SER A 59 13.79 -16.49 17.02
CA SER A 59 13.27 -17.57 16.15
C SER A 59 11.94 -18.27 16.47
N GLU A 60 11.27 -18.07 17.60
CA GLU A 60 10.05 -18.76 18.00
C GLU A 60 9.23 -17.84 18.93
N GLY A 61 8.20 -17.17 18.41
CA GLY A 61 7.31 -16.38 19.27
C GLY A 61 6.46 -15.34 18.55
N LEU A 62 5.34 -15.77 17.99
CA LEU A 62 4.07 -15.00 17.95
C LEU A 62 4.04 -13.61 17.29
N GLY A 63 4.85 -13.38 16.26
CA GLY A 63 4.33 -12.65 15.11
C GLY A 63 3.51 -13.63 14.28
N TYR A 64 2.17 -13.60 14.33
CA TYR A 64 1.35 -14.30 13.34
C TYR A 64 1.59 -13.65 11.97
N ARG A 65 2.70 -14.02 11.33
CA ARG A 65 2.95 -13.76 9.93
C ARG A 65 2.46 -15.03 9.26
N PRO A 66 1.19 -15.08 8.77
CA PRO A 66 0.74 -16.27 8.05
C PRO A 66 1.75 -16.50 6.94
N LEU A 67 2.30 -17.71 6.84
CA LEU A 67 3.15 -18.10 5.72
C LEU A 67 2.44 -17.67 4.45
N ARG A 68 2.90 -16.62 3.78
CA ARG A 68 2.43 -16.27 2.44
C ARG A 68 3.04 -17.25 1.45
N VAL A 69 2.69 -18.52 1.59
CA VAL A 69 3.02 -19.57 0.66
C VAL A 69 1.85 -20.55 0.58
N GLN A 70 0.65 -20.03 0.36
CA GLN A 70 -0.31 -20.77 -0.44
C GLN A 70 -0.17 -20.22 -1.86
N ARG A 71 0.06 -21.11 -2.83
CA ARG A 71 -0.06 -20.77 -4.24
C ARG A 71 -1.49 -20.26 -4.44
N VAL A 72 -1.67 -18.95 -4.40
CA VAL A 72 -2.98 -18.35 -4.60
C VAL A 72 -3.39 -18.73 -6.01
N GLU A 73 -4.51 -19.43 -6.13
CA GLU A 73 -5.10 -19.73 -7.42
C GLU A 73 -5.18 -18.44 -8.26
N PRO A 74 -4.80 -18.47 -9.55
CA PRO A 74 -4.90 -17.30 -10.41
C PRO A 74 -6.32 -16.70 -10.34
N ARG A 75 -6.44 -15.46 -9.89
CA ARG A 75 -7.74 -14.79 -9.75
C ARG A 75 -8.07 -13.99 -11.00
N ILE A 76 -9.29 -14.15 -11.50
CA ILE A 76 -9.84 -13.28 -12.54
C ILE A 76 -10.73 -12.22 -11.89
N PRO A 77 -10.65 -10.94 -12.30
CA PRO A 77 -11.57 -9.92 -11.82
C PRO A 77 -12.95 -10.13 -12.45
N LEU A 78 -13.97 -10.41 -11.62
CA LEU A 78 -15.35 -10.49 -12.06
C LEU A 78 -16.07 -9.18 -11.73
N ASN A 79 -16.25 -8.33 -12.75
CA ASN A 79 -16.99 -7.07 -12.63
C ASN A 79 -18.37 -7.23 -13.27
N MET A 80 -19.43 -7.11 -12.49
CA MET A 80 -20.80 -7.19 -13.00
C MET A 80 -21.71 -6.16 -12.33
N ARG A 81 -22.75 -5.73 -13.05
CA ARG A 81 -23.84 -4.92 -12.50
C ARG A 81 -25.03 -5.83 -12.23
N VAL A 82 -25.47 -5.88 -10.99
CA VAL A 82 -26.64 -6.63 -10.56
C VAL A 82 -27.71 -5.68 -10.01
N PRO A 83 -28.99 -6.04 -10.07
CA PRO A 83 -30.03 -5.35 -9.31
C PRO A 83 -29.68 -5.27 -7.82
N ILE A 84 -30.04 -4.15 -7.18
CA ILE A 84 -29.73 -3.88 -5.77
C ILE A 84 -30.22 -5.01 -4.87
N SER A 85 -31.44 -5.51 -5.10
CA SER A 85 -32.03 -6.60 -4.33
C SER A 85 -31.19 -7.89 -4.33
N ILE A 86 -30.56 -8.22 -5.47
CA ILE A 86 -29.70 -9.38 -5.60
C ILE A 86 -28.36 -9.13 -4.88
N GLY A 87 -27.79 -7.92 -5.03
CA GLY A 87 -26.55 -7.54 -4.37
C GLY A 87 -26.65 -7.53 -2.84
N GLU A 88 -27.73 -7.01 -2.29
CA GLU A 88 -28.00 -6.99 -0.84
C GLU A 88 -28.24 -8.39 -0.29
N ALA A 89 -29.02 -9.22 -1.00
CA ALA A 89 -29.25 -10.60 -0.60
C ALA A 89 -27.94 -11.41 -0.55
N PHE A 90 -27.05 -11.21 -1.52
CA PHE A 90 -25.75 -11.87 -1.53
C PHE A 90 -24.80 -11.37 -0.44
N GLN A 91 -24.77 -10.07 -0.16
CA GLN A 91 -24.00 -9.51 0.95
C GLN A 91 -24.45 -10.09 2.28
N ARG A 92 -25.77 -10.11 2.53
CA ARG A 92 -26.35 -10.67 3.75
C ARG A 92 -26.02 -12.16 3.90
N PHE A 93 -26.12 -12.92 2.81
CA PHE A 93 -25.73 -14.32 2.79
C PHE A 93 -24.26 -14.51 3.21
N CYS A 94 -23.35 -13.67 2.71
CA CYS A 94 -21.93 -13.75 3.09
C CYS A 94 -21.71 -13.37 4.57
N GLU A 95 -22.40 -12.35 5.09
CA GLU A 95 -22.30 -11.92 6.48
C GLU A 95 -22.78 -12.99 7.46
N GLU A 96 -23.97 -13.57 7.21
CA GLU A 96 -24.60 -14.57 8.07
C GLU A 96 -23.74 -15.86 8.16
N ASN A 97 -23.05 -16.22 7.09
CA ASN A 97 -22.22 -17.42 7.01
C ASN A 97 -20.72 -17.15 7.21
N ARG A 98 -20.34 -15.89 7.46
CA ARG A 98 -18.93 -15.43 7.59
C ARG A 98 -18.04 -15.81 6.41
N TYR A 99 -18.59 -15.74 5.20
CA TYR A 99 -17.83 -15.96 3.96
C TYR A 99 -17.23 -14.67 3.43
N SER A 100 -16.04 -14.77 2.84
CA SER A 100 -15.59 -13.77 1.87
C SER A 100 -16.43 -13.87 0.58
N TYR A 101 -16.52 -12.80 -0.21
CA TYR A 101 -17.33 -12.84 -1.44
C TYR A 101 -16.96 -13.97 -2.43
N PRO A 102 -15.67 -14.31 -2.65
CA PRO A 102 -15.33 -15.47 -3.47
C PRO A 102 -15.84 -16.79 -2.87
N GLU A 103 -15.76 -16.97 -1.55
CA GLU A 103 -16.26 -18.17 -0.86
C GLU A 103 -17.79 -18.26 -0.90
N GLY A 104 -18.48 -17.12 -0.71
CA GLY A 104 -19.92 -17.04 -0.82
C GLY A 104 -20.40 -17.38 -2.24
N LEU A 105 -19.68 -16.90 -3.26
CA LEU A 105 -19.97 -17.25 -4.65
C LEU A 105 -19.74 -18.73 -4.91
N ALA A 106 -18.62 -19.30 -4.43
CA ALA A 106 -18.32 -20.72 -4.54
C ALA A 106 -19.40 -21.59 -3.87
N GLU A 107 -19.88 -21.19 -2.71
CA GLU A 107 -20.94 -21.90 -1.99
C GLU A 107 -22.28 -21.83 -2.74
N VAL A 108 -22.64 -20.68 -3.31
CA VAL A 108 -23.82 -20.55 -4.19
C VAL A 108 -23.70 -21.46 -5.40
N MET A 109 -22.54 -21.48 -6.05
CA MET A 109 -22.28 -22.35 -7.20
C MET A 109 -22.39 -23.84 -6.82
N ARG A 110 -21.83 -24.24 -5.67
CA ARG A 110 -21.93 -25.60 -5.15
C ARG A 110 -23.38 -26.01 -4.89
N ARG A 111 -24.18 -25.15 -4.26
CA ARG A 111 -25.61 -25.38 -4.02
C ARG A 111 -26.43 -25.45 -5.31
N ALA A 112 -26.01 -24.72 -6.34
CA ALA A 112 -26.59 -24.80 -7.68
C ALA A 112 -26.12 -26.04 -8.48
N GLY A 113 -25.26 -26.89 -7.91
CA GLY A 113 -24.72 -28.07 -8.58
C GLY A 113 -23.68 -27.75 -9.66
N LEU A 114 -23.12 -26.54 -9.65
CA LEU A 114 -22.08 -26.13 -10.60
C LEU A 114 -20.70 -26.62 -10.11
N PRO A 115 -19.94 -27.35 -10.94
CA PRO A 115 -18.63 -27.85 -10.56
C PRO A 115 -17.62 -26.70 -10.47
N LEU A 116 -16.89 -26.64 -9.35
CA LEU A 116 -15.70 -25.81 -9.17
C LEU A 116 -14.49 -26.72 -9.45
N ARG A 117 -13.62 -26.32 -10.38
CA ARG A 117 -12.45 -27.10 -10.81
C ARG A 117 -11.22 -26.72 -10.03
#